data_AF-A0A126P8E8-F1
#
_entry.id   AF-A0A126P8E8-F1
#
_cell.length_a   1.000
_cell.length_b   1.000
_cell.length_c   1.000
_cell.angle_alpha   90.00
_cell.angle_beta   90.00
_cell.angle_gamma   90.00
#
_symmetry.space_group_name_H-M   'P 1'
#
loop_
_entity.id
_entity.type
_entity.pdbx_description
1 polymer ?
#
loop_
_entity_poly.entity_id
_entity_poly.type
_entity_poly.pdbx_seq_one_letter_code
_entity_poly.pdbx_strand_id
1 'polypeptide(L)'
;MLATSWAAGAQSYTYTVGNALLRPAQDVILRTGESLYIPPNTVYTGQVTFEGTGQLIVNDWVWITNAVALPAQATLTNLHMLSLEQLTLAEGATVHNAHQFATTSLALAAGATVQNDADAWMQVYSAAFTNEGQIYNCGTFLAQSWATGGSVVGCAPLPVQLVSFTAKPAAGAVELRWRTAQEVNAARYEVERSVDGLLFAPLSQQPARGPGAYTASDKTRPGTQYYRLRLVDADASFSYSPVAVVNGAALVSRAWYNEMGQRLGAPRPGFLLEVNTYANGAVESRKYWQQ
;
A
#
# COMPACT_ATOMS: atom_id res chain seq x y z
N MET A 1 -38.40 32.79 -12.03
CA MET A 1 -37.22 32.33 -11.28
C MET A 1 -37.12 30.83 -11.49
N LEU A 2 -36.02 30.38 -12.07
CA LEU A 2 -35.84 29.03 -12.62
C LEU A 2 -35.74 28.00 -11.48
N ALA A 3 -36.67 27.06 -11.46
CA ALA A 3 -36.49 25.76 -10.81
C ALA A 3 -35.90 24.82 -11.85
N THR A 4 -34.61 24.50 -11.73
CA THR A 4 -33.96 23.48 -12.55
C THR A 4 -33.96 22.16 -11.78
N SER A 5 -34.89 21.27 -12.18
CA SER A 5 -34.88 19.87 -11.80
C SER A 5 -33.63 19.18 -12.36
N TRP A 6 -32.79 18.64 -11.49
CA TRP A 6 -31.77 17.68 -11.89
C TRP A 6 -32.44 16.31 -12.03
N ALA A 7 -32.89 15.98 -13.25
CA ALA A 7 -33.14 14.60 -13.62
C ALA A 7 -31.79 13.95 -13.96
N ALA A 8 -31.06 13.48 -12.95
CA ALA A 8 -29.93 12.59 -13.15
C ALA A 8 -30.49 11.24 -13.63
N GLY A 9 -30.18 10.86 -14.87
CA GLY A 9 -30.51 9.55 -15.39
C GLY A 9 -29.96 8.49 -14.44
N ALA A 10 -30.83 7.65 -13.89
CA ALA A 10 -30.46 6.52 -13.07
C ALA A 10 -29.69 5.51 -13.94
N GLN A 11 -28.37 5.68 -14.03
CA GLN A 11 -27.50 4.65 -14.58
C GLN A 11 -27.58 3.45 -13.64
N SER A 12 -27.99 2.32 -14.19
CA SER A 12 -28.16 1.07 -13.46
C SER A 12 -26.78 0.44 -13.28
N TYR A 13 -26.16 0.66 -12.12
CA TYR A 13 -24.85 0.08 -11.82
C TYR A 13 -24.99 -1.25 -11.08
N THR A 14 -24.05 -2.15 -11.35
CA THR A 14 -24.01 -3.48 -10.75
C THR A 14 -22.78 -3.69 -9.85
N TYR A 15 -22.92 -4.25 -8.64
CA TYR A 15 -21.87 -4.35 -7.58
C TYR A 15 -21.44 -5.79 -7.29
N THR A 16 -20.43 -6.11 -6.48
CA THR A 16 -20.15 -7.52 -6.16
C THR A 16 -20.10 -7.83 -4.67
N VAL A 17 -20.88 -8.84 -4.23
CA VAL A 17 -20.51 -9.69 -3.08
C VAL A 17 -19.97 -10.99 -3.67
N GLY A 18 -18.68 -11.26 -3.46
CA GLY A 18 -18.00 -12.34 -4.20
C GLY A 18 -18.01 -12.07 -5.71
N ASN A 19 -18.72 -12.89 -6.50
CA ASN A 19 -18.85 -12.74 -7.97
C ASN A 19 -20.21 -12.16 -8.41
N ALA A 20 -21.09 -11.74 -7.49
CA ALA A 20 -22.50 -11.48 -7.80
C ALA A 20 -22.84 -9.99 -7.93
N LEU A 21 -23.27 -9.57 -9.14
CA LEU A 21 -23.78 -8.24 -9.51
C LEU A 21 -24.96 -7.75 -8.62
N LEU A 22 -24.81 -6.72 -7.77
CA LEU A 22 -25.86 -6.13 -6.90
C LEU A 22 -26.45 -4.86 -7.53
N ARG A 23 -27.41 -4.16 -6.91
CA ARG A 23 -27.90 -2.81 -7.33
C ARG A 23 -27.70 -1.76 -6.22
N PRO A 24 -27.70 -0.43 -6.51
CA PRO A 24 -27.36 0.58 -5.50
C PRO A 24 -28.37 0.65 -4.36
N ALA A 25 -29.62 0.23 -4.64
CA ALA A 25 -30.72 0.19 -3.69
C ALA A 25 -31.02 -1.24 -3.19
N GLN A 26 -30.18 -2.23 -3.53
CA GLN A 26 -30.37 -3.60 -3.07
C GLN A 26 -29.78 -3.76 -1.68
N ASP A 27 -30.53 -4.33 -0.74
CA ASP A 27 -30.00 -4.69 0.56
C ASP A 27 -29.00 -5.85 0.44
N VAL A 28 -27.93 -5.76 1.22
CA VAL A 28 -26.84 -6.74 1.23
C VAL A 28 -26.67 -7.29 2.63
N ILE A 29 -26.54 -8.61 2.69
CA ILE A 29 -26.14 -9.34 3.89
C ILE A 29 -24.71 -9.85 3.63
N LEU A 30 -23.75 -9.32 4.38
CA LEU A 30 -22.35 -9.72 4.36
C LEU A 30 -22.12 -10.86 5.34
N ARG A 31 -21.80 -12.05 4.83
CA ARG A 31 -21.49 -13.20 5.67
C ARG A 31 -20.01 -13.26 6.01
N THR A 32 -19.68 -14.12 6.98
CA THR A 32 -18.28 -14.43 7.34
C THR A 32 -17.43 -14.75 6.11
N GLY A 33 -16.35 -13.99 5.91
CA GLY A 33 -15.42 -14.14 4.79
C GLY A 33 -15.86 -13.49 3.48
N GLU A 34 -17.04 -12.89 3.42
CA GLU A 34 -17.48 -12.11 2.25
C GLU A 34 -16.98 -10.66 2.34
N SER A 35 -16.69 -10.10 1.17
CA SER A 35 -16.37 -8.68 1.00
C SER A 35 -17.34 -8.03 0.03
N LEU A 36 -17.87 -6.86 0.39
CA LEU A 36 -18.61 -5.98 -0.52
C LEU A 36 -17.66 -4.92 -1.05
N TYR A 37 -17.50 -4.88 -2.38
CA TYR A 37 -16.77 -3.82 -3.09
C TYR A 37 -17.76 -2.83 -3.70
N ILE A 38 -17.60 -1.55 -3.40
CA ILE A 38 -18.39 -0.46 -4.00
C ILE A 38 -17.48 0.39 -4.91
N PRO A 39 -17.80 0.53 -6.22
CA PRO A 39 -16.98 1.25 -7.19
C PRO A 39 -17.13 2.78 -7.09
N PRO A 40 -16.21 3.51 -7.76
CA PRO A 40 -16.22 4.97 -7.84
C PRO A 40 -17.55 5.65 -8.08
N ASN A 41 -17.73 6.78 -7.38
CA ASN A 41 -18.85 7.71 -7.55
C ASN A 41 -20.25 7.09 -7.34
N THR A 42 -20.39 6.21 -6.34
CA THR A 42 -21.66 5.55 -6.05
C THR A 42 -22.37 6.16 -4.84
N VAL A 43 -23.64 6.51 -5.01
CA VAL A 43 -24.58 6.65 -3.87
C VAL A 43 -25.25 5.30 -3.64
N TYR A 44 -24.94 4.64 -2.53
CA TYR A 44 -25.50 3.35 -2.16
C TYR A 44 -26.59 3.56 -1.12
N THR A 45 -27.83 3.23 -1.47
CA THR A 45 -29.01 3.46 -0.64
C THR A 45 -29.59 2.18 -0.05
N GLY A 46 -29.05 1.01 -0.42
CA GLY A 46 -29.37 -0.26 0.22
C GLY A 46 -28.92 -0.31 1.67
N GLN A 47 -29.49 -1.23 2.44
CA GLN A 47 -28.97 -1.60 3.76
C GLN A 47 -27.75 -2.48 3.61
N VAL A 48 -26.75 -2.31 4.48
CA VAL A 48 -25.64 -3.27 4.64
C VAL A 48 -25.79 -3.90 6.01
N THR A 49 -26.07 -5.19 6.03
CA THR A 49 -26.21 -6.00 7.24
C THR A 49 -25.13 -7.07 7.26
N PHE A 50 -24.74 -7.52 8.45
CA PHE A 50 -23.68 -8.51 8.61
C PHE A 50 -24.23 -9.75 9.31
N GLU A 51 -23.94 -10.92 8.73
CA GLU A 51 -24.15 -12.25 9.32
C GLU A 51 -22.78 -12.86 9.66
N GLY A 52 -22.22 -12.49 10.82
CA GLY A 52 -20.91 -12.97 11.29
C GLY A 52 -19.77 -11.98 11.01
N THR A 53 -18.56 -12.48 10.76
CA THR A 53 -17.32 -11.66 10.72
C THR A 53 -17.00 -11.16 9.31
N GLY A 54 -18.01 -10.65 8.60
CA GLY A 54 -17.87 -10.14 7.24
C GLY A 54 -17.02 -8.86 7.16
N GLN A 55 -16.56 -8.52 5.97
CA GLN A 55 -15.75 -7.33 5.71
C GLN A 55 -16.45 -6.37 4.74
N LEU A 56 -16.54 -5.09 5.09
CA LEU A 56 -16.94 -4.03 4.16
C LEU A 56 -15.70 -3.29 3.68
N ILE A 57 -15.45 -3.27 2.36
CA ILE A 57 -14.31 -2.56 1.78
C ILE A 57 -14.83 -1.45 0.87
N VAL A 58 -14.57 -0.21 1.28
CA VAL A 58 -14.89 0.99 0.51
C VAL A 58 -13.65 1.41 -0.24
N ASN A 59 -13.66 1.20 -1.56
CA ASN A 59 -12.51 1.48 -2.42
C ASN A 59 -12.62 2.83 -3.14
N ASP A 60 -13.73 3.54 -2.99
CA ASP A 60 -13.96 4.80 -3.69
C ASP A 60 -15.01 5.67 -2.97
N TRP A 61 -15.62 6.64 -3.66
CA TRP A 61 -16.62 7.56 -3.13
C TRP A 61 -17.95 6.85 -2.91
N VAL A 62 -18.28 6.64 -1.65
CA VAL A 62 -19.48 5.95 -1.20
C VAL A 62 -20.22 6.82 -0.20
N TRP A 63 -21.50 7.04 -0.49
CA TRP A 63 -22.45 7.53 0.49
C TRP A 63 -23.44 6.42 0.83
N ILE A 64 -23.48 6.00 2.10
CA ILE A 64 -24.49 5.08 2.64
C ILE A 64 -25.53 5.91 3.40
N THR A 65 -26.76 5.96 2.90
CA THR A 65 -27.80 6.83 3.50
C THR A 65 -28.44 6.24 4.76
N ASN A 66 -27.94 5.11 5.26
CA ASN A 66 -28.52 4.34 6.36
C ASN A 66 -27.49 4.06 7.45
N ALA A 67 -27.96 3.45 8.54
CA ALA A 67 -27.10 2.93 9.59
C ALA A 67 -26.30 1.70 9.13
N VAL A 68 -25.03 1.64 9.55
CA VAL A 68 -24.16 0.47 9.43
C VAL A 68 -23.84 -0.02 10.84
N ALA A 69 -24.15 -1.28 11.13
CA ALA A 69 -23.82 -1.92 12.40
C ALA A 69 -22.82 -3.06 12.18
N LEU A 70 -21.60 -2.91 12.69
CA LEU A 70 -20.58 -3.95 12.65
C LEU A 70 -20.76 -4.89 13.87
N PRO A 71 -21.07 -6.17 13.66
CA PRO A 71 -21.12 -7.14 14.74
C PRO A 71 -19.70 -7.48 15.23
N ALA A 72 -19.62 -8.28 16.28
CA ALA A 72 -18.34 -8.64 16.88
C ALA A 72 -17.36 -9.21 15.84
N GLN A 73 -16.12 -8.73 15.86
CA GLN A 73 -15.04 -9.13 14.94
C GLN A 73 -15.26 -8.78 13.46
N ALA A 74 -16.34 -8.09 13.08
CA ALA A 74 -16.50 -7.60 11.72
C ALA A 74 -15.59 -6.39 11.46
N THR A 75 -15.20 -6.21 10.21
CA THR A 75 -14.23 -5.19 9.82
C THR A 75 -14.77 -4.27 8.74
N LEU A 76 -14.52 -2.97 8.86
CA LEU A 76 -14.77 -1.99 7.81
C LEU A 76 -13.44 -1.34 7.43
N THR A 77 -13.11 -1.37 6.14
CA THR A 77 -11.92 -0.71 5.59
C THR A 77 -12.37 0.37 4.61
N ASN A 78 -12.08 1.63 4.91
CA ASN A 78 -12.26 2.75 4.00
C ASN A 78 -10.92 3.15 3.39
N LEU A 79 -10.73 2.83 2.10
CA LEU A 79 -9.55 3.21 1.33
C LEU A 79 -9.76 4.53 0.55
N HIS A 80 -10.95 5.14 0.59
CA HIS A 80 -11.20 6.39 -0.10
C HIS A 80 -12.21 7.33 0.61
N MET A 81 -13.42 7.57 0.09
CA MET A 81 -14.36 8.50 0.73
C MET A 81 -15.62 7.76 1.15
N LEU A 82 -15.86 7.68 2.46
CA LEU A 82 -17.05 7.06 3.03
C LEU A 82 -17.84 8.09 3.83
N SER A 83 -19.09 8.33 3.44
CA SER A 83 -20.07 9.07 4.22
C SER A 83 -21.20 8.13 4.62
N LEU A 84 -21.61 8.14 5.88
CA LEU A 84 -22.75 7.34 6.35
C LEU A 84 -23.57 8.03 7.44
N GLU A 85 -24.85 7.69 7.56
CA GLU A 85 -25.70 8.32 8.57
C GLU A 85 -25.30 7.90 9.99
N GLN A 86 -25.22 6.61 10.28
CA GLN A 86 -24.87 6.10 11.61
C GLN A 86 -23.93 4.92 11.53
N LEU A 87 -22.88 4.88 12.36
CA LEU A 87 -21.99 3.73 12.50
C LEU A 87 -22.00 3.22 13.95
N THR A 88 -22.30 1.94 14.13
CA THR A 88 -22.24 1.25 15.43
C THR A 88 -21.27 0.08 15.37
N LEU A 89 -20.36 -0.02 16.34
CA LEU A 89 -19.39 -1.10 16.46
C LEU A 89 -19.65 -1.91 17.74
N ALA A 90 -19.85 -3.22 17.58
CA ALA A 90 -19.85 -4.16 18.70
C ALA A 90 -18.43 -4.48 19.19
N GLU A 91 -18.31 -5.22 20.30
CA GLU A 91 -17.03 -5.63 20.88
C GLU A 91 -16.14 -6.35 19.85
N GLY A 92 -14.90 -5.88 19.71
CA GLY A 92 -13.91 -6.43 18.78
C GLY A 92 -14.15 -6.11 17.31
N ALA A 93 -15.20 -5.35 16.96
CA ALA A 93 -15.34 -4.80 15.61
C ALA A 93 -14.24 -3.76 15.33
N THR A 94 -13.76 -3.72 14.09
CA THR A 94 -12.67 -2.82 13.70
C THR A 94 -13.02 -1.96 12.50
N VAL A 95 -12.56 -0.71 12.53
CA VAL A 95 -12.63 0.22 11.40
C VAL A 95 -11.21 0.70 11.10
N HIS A 96 -10.83 0.65 9.83
CA HIS A 96 -9.63 1.28 9.32
C HIS A 96 -10.01 2.34 8.30
N ASN A 97 -9.76 3.61 8.62
CA ASN A 97 -9.96 4.74 7.74
C ASN A 97 -8.60 5.24 7.22
N ALA A 98 -8.34 4.97 5.95
CA ALA A 98 -7.13 5.40 5.26
C ALA A 98 -7.30 6.72 4.49
N HIS A 99 -8.51 7.32 4.48
CA HIS A 99 -8.75 8.56 3.75
C HIS A 99 -9.92 9.37 4.38
N GLN A 100 -10.96 9.76 3.64
CA GLN A 100 -12.02 10.63 4.15
C GLN A 100 -13.20 9.81 4.67
N PHE A 101 -13.51 9.95 5.96
CA PHE A 101 -14.66 9.33 6.60
C PHE A 101 -15.53 10.39 7.28
N ALA A 102 -16.83 10.35 7.04
CA ALA A 102 -17.79 11.21 7.69
C ALA A 102 -18.99 10.40 8.18
N THR A 103 -19.46 10.69 9.40
CA THR A 103 -20.70 10.14 9.90
C THR A 103 -21.51 11.12 10.74
N THR A 104 -22.84 10.99 10.70
CA THR A 104 -23.69 11.75 11.62
C THR A 104 -23.52 11.25 13.05
N SER A 105 -23.58 9.94 13.31
CA SER A 105 -23.40 9.40 14.66
C SER A 105 -22.47 8.20 14.70
N LEU A 106 -21.68 8.10 15.77
CA LEU A 106 -20.74 7.02 16.00
C LEU A 106 -20.94 6.43 17.40
N ALA A 107 -21.06 5.11 17.49
CA ALA A 107 -21.16 4.38 18.74
C ALA A 107 -20.16 3.21 18.77
N LEU A 108 -19.24 3.21 19.74
CA LEU A 108 -18.26 2.14 19.94
C LEU A 108 -18.54 1.43 21.27
N ALA A 109 -18.74 0.12 21.23
CA ALA A 109 -18.72 -0.74 22.41
C ALA A 109 -17.29 -0.92 22.95
N ALA A 110 -17.18 -1.38 24.20
CA ALA A 110 -15.90 -1.77 24.79
C ALA A 110 -15.17 -2.79 23.90
N GLY A 111 -13.87 -2.58 23.68
CA GLY A 111 -13.04 -3.44 22.82
C GLY A 111 -13.19 -3.21 21.31
N ALA A 112 -14.08 -2.31 20.86
CA ALA A 112 -14.10 -1.86 19.46
C ALA A 112 -12.92 -0.91 19.17
N THR A 113 -12.39 -0.94 17.95
CA THR A 113 -11.25 -0.10 17.54
C THR A 113 -11.51 0.64 16.24
N VAL A 114 -11.17 1.93 16.21
CA VAL A 114 -11.10 2.73 14.98
C VAL A 114 -9.67 3.22 14.79
N GLN A 115 -9.09 2.99 13.62
CA GLN A 115 -7.82 3.57 13.20
C GLN A 115 -8.07 4.61 12.11
N ASN A 116 -7.61 5.84 12.33
CA ASN A 116 -7.63 6.92 11.35
C ASN A 116 -6.19 7.26 10.96
N ASP A 117 -5.81 7.04 9.71
CA ASP A 117 -4.42 7.19 9.25
C ASP A 117 -3.94 8.65 9.19
N ALA A 118 -2.65 8.85 8.95
CA ALA A 118 -1.98 10.14 9.14
C ALA A 118 -2.43 11.24 8.16
N ASP A 119 -2.76 10.84 6.94
CA ASP A 119 -3.32 11.67 5.87
C ASP A 119 -4.85 11.59 5.78
N ALA A 120 -5.46 10.78 6.64
CA ALA A 120 -6.90 10.58 6.69
C ALA A 120 -7.61 11.72 7.44
N TRP A 121 -8.83 11.99 7.00
CA TRP A 121 -9.75 12.92 7.65
C TRP A 121 -10.98 12.17 8.14
N MET A 122 -11.27 12.32 9.43
CA MET A 122 -12.43 11.72 10.07
C MET A 122 -13.31 12.79 10.70
N GLN A 123 -14.60 12.82 10.35
CA GLN A 123 -15.58 13.73 10.93
C GLN A 123 -16.79 13.01 11.54
N VAL A 124 -17.17 13.39 12.76
CA VAL A 124 -18.41 12.97 13.42
C VAL A 124 -19.28 14.22 13.68
N TYR A 125 -20.46 14.26 13.07
CA TYR A 125 -21.31 15.47 13.11
C TYR A 125 -22.23 15.58 14.33
N SER A 126 -22.65 14.51 15.00
CA SER A 126 -23.66 14.66 16.06
C SER A 126 -23.09 14.93 17.44
N ALA A 127 -23.98 15.40 18.32
CA ALA A 127 -23.79 15.37 19.77
C ALA A 127 -23.84 13.94 20.36
N ALA A 128 -24.33 12.96 19.59
CA ALA A 128 -24.52 11.57 20.00
C ALA A 128 -23.31 10.71 19.58
N PHE A 129 -22.15 11.05 20.13
CA PHE A 129 -20.94 10.24 20.02
C PHE A 129 -20.75 9.47 21.33
N THR A 130 -20.81 8.13 21.28
CA THR A 130 -20.53 7.26 22.43
C THR A 130 -19.29 6.43 22.13
N ASN A 131 -18.34 6.41 23.06
CA ASN A 131 -17.08 5.71 22.87
C ASN A 131 -16.75 4.94 24.14
N GLU A 132 -16.95 3.63 24.14
CA GLU A 132 -16.39 2.74 25.18
C GLU A 132 -15.13 2.00 24.66
N GLY A 133 -14.79 2.20 23.38
CA GLY A 133 -13.67 1.58 22.69
C GLY A 133 -12.43 2.47 22.61
N GLN A 134 -11.62 2.23 21.58
CA GLN A 134 -10.37 2.96 21.32
C GLN A 134 -10.35 3.55 19.91
N ILE A 135 -10.06 4.86 19.81
CA ILE A 135 -9.78 5.52 18.53
C ILE A 135 -8.29 5.86 18.48
N TYR A 136 -7.58 5.28 17.52
CA TYR A 136 -6.21 5.60 17.15
C TYR A 136 -6.23 6.64 16.04
N ASN A 137 -6.06 7.91 16.40
CA ASN A 137 -6.09 9.01 15.45
C ASN A 137 -4.68 9.48 15.08
N CYS A 138 -4.23 9.16 13.87
CA CYS A 138 -2.95 9.59 13.33
C CYS A 138 -3.07 10.86 12.49
N GLY A 139 -4.26 11.16 11.96
CA GLY A 139 -4.53 12.28 11.07
C GLY A 139 -5.46 13.34 11.68
N THR A 140 -6.34 13.89 10.85
CA THR A 140 -7.29 14.93 11.31
C THR A 140 -8.59 14.28 11.78
N PHE A 141 -8.94 14.50 13.04
CA PHE A 141 -10.21 14.07 13.61
C PHE A 141 -11.01 15.27 14.13
N LEU A 142 -12.24 15.41 13.65
CA LEU A 142 -13.18 16.46 14.05
C LEU A 142 -14.46 15.82 14.57
N ALA A 143 -14.86 16.19 15.78
CA ALA A 143 -16.16 15.81 16.33
C ALA A 143 -16.89 17.06 16.84
N GLN A 144 -18.18 17.19 16.56
CA GLN A 144 -18.99 18.33 17.06
C GLN A 144 -19.19 18.27 18.58
N SER A 145 -19.09 17.09 19.16
CA SER A 145 -19.03 16.87 20.61
C SER A 145 -18.05 15.74 20.92
N TRP A 146 -17.44 15.75 22.10
CA TRP A 146 -16.55 14.68 22.53
C TRP A 146 -17.34 13.55 23.17
N ALA A 147 -16.96 12.31 22.86
CA ALA A 147 -17.63 11.14 23.41
C ALA A 147 -17.54 11.07 24.93
N THR A 148 -18.60 10.53 25.53
CA THR A 148 -18.58 10.07 26.91
C THR A 148 -17.90 8.70 26.97
N GLY A 149 -16.91 8.53 27.86
CA GLY A 149 -16.38 7.21 28.26
C GLY A 149 -15.09 6.71 27.59
N GLY A 150 -14.67 7.28 26.46
CA GLY A 150 -13.68 6.62 25.59
C GLY A 150 -12.41 7.43 25.33
N SER A 151 -11.34 6.73 24.98
CA SER A 151 -10.04 7.33 24.72
C SER A 151 -9.84 7.55 23.22
N VAL A 152 -9.49 8.78 22.85
CA VAL A 152 -8.90 9.09 21.54
C VAL A 152 -7.41 9.25 21.79
N VAL A 153 -6.62 8.32 21.26
CA VAL A 153 -5.17 8.34 21.38
C VAL A 153 -4.57 8.77 20.06
N GLY A 154 -3.65 9.73 20.10
CA GLY A 154 -2.86 10.08 18.94
C GLY A 154 -1.98 8.89 18.54
N CYS A 155 -1.92 8.55 17.27
CA CYS A 155 -0.89 7.63 16.83
C CYS A 155 0.46 8.34 16.87
N ALA A 156 1.49 7.68 17.40
CA ALA A 156 2.74 7.71 16.66
C ALA A 156 2.45 6.92 15.37
N PRO A 157 2.63 7.47 14.15
CA PRO A 157 2.52 6.65 12.95
C PRO A 157 3.41 5.43 13.18
N LEU A 158 2.83 4.23 13.11
CA LEU A 158 3.62 3.02 13.14
C LEU A 158 3.74 2.58 11.68
N PRO A 159 4.72 3.13 10.92
CA PRO A 159 5.06 2.58 9.63
C PRO A 159 5.40 1.10 9.80
N VAL A 160 5.41 0.33 8.70
CA VAL A 160 6.13 -0.94 8.68
C VAL A 160 7.48 -0.71 9.36
N GLN A 161 7.65 -1.34 10.53
CA GLN A 161 8.84 -1.08 11.32
C GLN A 161 9.94 -1.97 10.74
N LEU A 162 10.58 -1.45 9.70
CA LEU A 162 11.73 -2.07 9.09
C LEU A 162 12.86 -2.11 10.13
N VAL A 163 13.17 -3.31 10.61
CA VAL A 163 14.25 -3.54 11.58
C VAL A 163 15.60 -3.38 10.88
N SER A 164 15.70 -3.90 9.66
CA SER A 164 16.94 -3.83 8.89
C SER A 164 16.68 -4.08 7.41
N PHE A 165 17.49 -3.44 6.56
CA PHE A 165 17.65 -3.80 5.16
C PHE A 165 19.14 -3.80 4.83
N THR A 166 19.62 -4.88 4.23
CA THR A 166 21.04 -5.08 3.90
C THR A 166 21.19 -5.67 2.52
N ALA A 167 22.27 -5.31 1.83
CA ALA A 167 22.69 -5.90 0.57
C ALA A 167 24.15 -6.34 0.70
N LYS A 168 24.45 -7.59 0.32
CA LYS A 168 25.79 -8.17 0.44
C LYS A 168 26.17 -8.93 -0.83
N PRO A 169 27.43 -8.82 -1.31
CA PRO A 169 27.92 -9.68 -2.38
C PRO A 169 27.87 -11.15 -1.96
N ALA A 170 27.36 -12.02 -2.83
CA ALA A 170 27.29 -13.46 -2.63
C ALA A 170 27.48 -14.18 -3.97
N ALA A 171 28.64 -14.83 -4.18
CA ALA A 171 28.95 -15.72 -5.32
C ALA A 171 28.26 -15.40 -6.66
N GLY A 172 28.58 -14.24 -7.27
CA GLY A 172 28.03 -13.81 -8.57
C GLY A 172 26.67 -13.11 -8.51
N ALA A 173 26.12 -12.95 -7.31
CA ALA A 173 24.91 -12.19 -7.02
C ALA A 173 25.14 -11.15 -5.91
N VAL A 174 24.16 -10.27 -5.75
CA VAL A 174 23.97 -9.45 -4.56
C VAL A 174 22.75 -10.00 -3.84
N GLU A 175 22.96 -10.47 -2.61
CA GLU A 175 21.90 -10.95 -1.75
C GLU A 175 21.36 -9.78 -0.93
N LEU A 176 20.05 -9.57 -1.03
CA LEU A 176 19.31 -8.57 -0.27
C LEU A 176 18.52 -9.27 0.82
N ARG A 177 18.60 -8.75 2.04
CA ARG A 177 17.86 -9.26 3.20
C ARG A 177 17.21 -8.13 3.97
N TRP A 178 15.95 -8.30 4.33
CA TRP A 178 15.27 -7.41 5.26
C TRP A 178 14.48 -8.15 6.32
N ARG A 179 14.22 -7.44 7.41
CA ARG A 179 13.41 -7.90 8.52
C ARG A 179 12.46 -6.81 8.98
N THR A 180 11.23 -7.20 9.28
CA THR A 180 10.17 -6.33 9.79
C THR A 180 9.80 -6.75 11.22
N ALA A 181 9.52 -5.77 12.08
CA ALA A 181 9.04 -6.00 13.44
C ALA A 181 7.51 -5.99 13.51
N GLN A 182 6.87 -5.17 12.68
CA GLN A 182 5.42 -5.10 12.51
C GLN A 182 5.07 -4.84 11.05
N GLU A 183 3.98 -5.44 10.59
CA GLU A 183 3.43 -5.32 9.24
C GLU A 183 1.92 -5.05 9.33
N VAL A 184 1.55 -3.93 9.95
CA VAL A 184 0.16 -3.48 9.97
C VAL A 184 -0.09 -2.77 8.64
N ASN A 185 -1.12 -3.22 7.89
CA ASN A 185 -1.50 -2.68 6.58
C ASN A 185 -0.45 -2.78 5.46
N ALA A 186 0.62 -3.57 5.60
CA ALA A 186 1.59 -3.77 4.53
C ALA A 186 1.01 -4.62 3.39
N ALA A 187 1.09 -4.13 2.15
CA ALA A 187 0.70 -4.90 0.97
C ALA A 187 1.88 -5.68 0.37
N ARG A 188 2.99 -5.00 0.09
CA ARG A 188 4.16 -5.60 -0.55
C ARG A 188 5.43 -4.79 -0.34
N TYR A 189 6.56 -5.44 -0.59
CA TYR A 189 7.87 -4.85 -0.69
C TYR A 189 8.32 -4.84 -2.15
N GLU A 190 8.72 -3.68 -2.66
CA GLU A 190 9.36 -3.55 -3.96
C GLU A 190 10.85 -3.27 -3.73
N VAL A 191 11.70 -4.17 -4.22
CA VAL A 191 13.15 -3.97 -4.23
C VAL A 191 13.45 -3.10 -5.44
N GLU A 192 14.14 -1.99 -5.20
CA GLU A 192 14.59 -1.09 -6.26
C GLU A 192 16.12 -1.01 -6.27
N ARG A 193 16.68 -0.78 -7.46
CA ARG A 193 18.12 -0.66 -7.68
C ARG A 193 18.43 0.62 -8.45
N SER A 194 19.56 1.23 -8.09
CA SER A 194 20.18 2.32 -8.81
C SER A 194 21.67 2.04 -9.07
N VAL A 195 22.20 2.62 -10.14
CA VAL A 195 23.65 2.63 -10.47
C VAL A 195 24.31 3.98 -10.15
N ASP A 196 23.52 5.00 -9.84
CA ASP A 196 23.97 6.37 -9.57
C ASP A 196 23.56 6.87 -8.17
N GLY A 197 22.72 6.12 -7.45
CA GLY A 197 22.16 6.49 -6.16
C GLY A 197 21.01 7.50 -6.24
N LEU A 198 20.59 7.90 -7.45
CA LEU A 198 19.59 8.93 -7.70
C LEU A 198 18.33 8.34 -8.34
N LEU A 199 18.49 7.61 -9.45
CA LEU A 199 17.39 7.01 -10.19
C LEU A 199 17.29 5.53 -9.85
N PHE A 200 16.21 5.15 -9.17
CA PHE A 200 15.93 3.78 -8.76
C PHE A 200 14.91 3.15 -9.71
N ALA A 201 15.25 1.97 -10.23
CA ALA A 201 14.37 1.15 -11.06
C ALA A 201 13.90 -0.08 -10.29
N PRO A 202 12.65 -0.53 -10.48
CA PRO A 202 12.14 -1.74 -9.83
C PRO A 202 12.92 -2.97 -10.29
N LEU A 203 13.28 -3.82 -9.33
CA LEU A 203 13.99 -5.09 -9.54
C LEU A 203 13.06 -6.28 -9.35
N SER A 204 12.36 -6.31 -8.23
CA SER A 204 11.48 -7.41 -7.83
C SER A 204 10.46 -6.94 -6.81
N GLN A 205 9.35 -7.66 -6.67
CA GLN A 205 8.35 -7.39 -5.64
C GLN A 205 8.02 -8.67 -4.87
N GLN A 206 7.68 -8.54 -3.60
CA GLN A 206 7.27 -9.63 -2.74
C GLN A 206 6.09 -9.20 -1.87
N PRO A 207 4.96 -9.94 -1.86
CA PRO A 207 3.84 -9.61 -0.97
C PRO A 207 4.27 -9.72 0.50
N ALA A 208 3.71 -8.85 1.34
CA ALA A 208 3.84 -8.94 2.78
C ALA A 208 3.13 -10.21 3.28
N ARG A 209 3.71 -10.89 4.28
CA ARG A 209 3.23 -12.17 4.82
C ARG A 209 3.12 -12.15 6.34
N GLY A 210 3.24 -10.98 6.95
CA GLY A 210 3.39 -10.80 8.39
C GLY A 210 4.84 -10.58 8.81
N PRO A 211 5.07 -10.12 10.06
CA PRO A 211 6.39 -9.79 10.57
C PRO A 211 7.38 -10.94 10.37
N GLY A 212 8.53 -10.67 9.76
CA GLY A 212 9.41 -11.75 9.39
C GLY A 212 10.66 -11.33 8.64
N ALA A 213 11.38 -12.35 8.16
CA ALA A 213 12.57 -12.19 7.35
C ALA A 213 12.25 -12.44 5.88
N TYR A 214 12.85 -11.63 5.02
CA TYR A 214 12.62 -11.62 3.60
C TYR A 214 13.94 -11.53 2.85
N THR A 215 13.98 -12.05 1.63
CA THR A 215 15.19 -12.12 0.81
C THR A 215 14.90 -11.88 -0.66
N ALA A 216 15.82 -11.21 -1.33
CA ALA A 216 15.85 -11.11 -2.79
C ALA A 216 17.30 -11.25 -3.29
N SER A 217 17.46 -11.49 -4.59
CA SER A 217 18.78 -11.59 -5.22
C SER A 217 18.82 -10.77 -6.50
N ASP A 218 19.90 -10.03 -6.70
CA ASP A 218 20.23 -9.39 -7.97
C ASP A 218 21.51 -10.00 -8.55
N LYS A 219 21.69 -9.94 -9.87
CA LYS A 219 22.98 -10.31 -10.48
C LYS A 219 24.04 -9.29 -10.11
N THR A 220 25.24 -9.74 -9.74
CA THR A 220 26.36 -8.82 -9.52
C THR A 220 26.64 -8.06 -10.81
N ARG A 221 26.82 -6.74 -10.67
CA ARG A 221 27.27 -5.88 -11.75
C ARG A 221 28.56 -5.17 -11.36
N PRO A 222 29.32 -4.73 -12.36
CA PRO A 222 30.40 -3.79 -12.21
C PRO A 222 30.01 -2.50 -11.49
N GLY A 223 30.96 -1.93 -10.76
CA GLY A 223 30.77 -0.62 -10.15
C GLY A 223 29.89 -0.65 -8.91
N THR A 224 29.66 0.53 -8.32
CA THR A 224 28.86 0.67 -7.11
C THR A 224 27.37 0.56 -7.45
N GLN A 225 26.68 -0.31 -6.74
CA GLN A 225 25.26 -0.57 -6.87
C GLN A 225 24.54 -0.12 -5.60
N TYR A 226 23.39 0.52 -5.77
CA TYR A 226 22.56 1.04 -4.69
C TYR A 226 21.24 0.29 -4.69
N TYR A 227 20.75 -0.06 -3.51
CA TYR A 227 19.49 -0.75 -3.34
C TYR A 227 18.66 -0.08 -2.28
N ARG A 228 17.34 -0.10 -2.43
CA ARG A 228 16.39 0.28 -1.39
C ARG A 228 15.13 -0.57 -1.49
N LEU A 229 14.35 -0.59 -0.42
CA LEU A 229 12.98 -1.09 -0.44
C LEU A 229 12.04 0.09 -0.57
N ARG A 230 11.02 -0.08 -1.40
CA ARG A 230 9.77 0.66 -1.31
C ARG A 230 8.76 -0.24 -0.60
N LEU A 231 8.35 0.20 0.58
CA LEU A 231 7.38 -0.49 1.43
C LEU A 231 6.02 0.07 1.04
N VAL A 232 5.17 -0.76 0.44
CA VAL A 232 3.86 -0.34 -0.07
C VAL A 232 2.77 -0.91 0.82
N ASP A 233 1.91 -0.03 1.30
CA ASP A 233 0.79 -0.38 2.16
C ASP A 233 -0.49 -0.68 1.34
N ALA A 234 -1.52 -1.20 1.99
CA ALA A 234 -2.76 -1.65 1.37
C ALA A 234 -3.55 -0.51 0.71
N ASP A 235 -3.37 0.71 1.20
CA ASP A 235 -3.90 1.97 0.64
C ASP A 235 -3.04 2.54 -0.52
N ALA A 236 -2.00 1.81 -0.92
CA ALA A 236 -0.98 2.20 -1.91
C ALA A 236 -0.06 3.36 -1.50
N SER A 237 -0.14 3.84 -0.26
CA SER A 237 0.88 4.70 0.32
C SER A 237 2.21 3.93 0.41
N PHE A 238 3.33 4.67 0.49
CA PHE A 238 4.63 4.03 0.55
C PHE A 238 5.68 4.84 1.30
N SER A 239 6.65 4.11 1.85
CA SER A 239 7.87 4.66 2.42
C SER A 239 9.10 3.94 1.85
N TYR A 240 10.28 4.52 2.03
CA TYR A 240 11.54 3.89 1.60
C TYR A 240 12.39 3.46 2.78
N SER A 241 13.10 2.35 2.62
CA SER A 241 14.20 2.00 3.51
C SER A 241 15.38 2.98 3.34
N PRO A 242 16.35 2.97 4.29
CA PRO A 242 17.69 3.43 4.00
C PRO A 242 18.28 2.74 2.76
N VAL A 243 19.18 3.42 2.06
CA VAL A 243 19.85 2.87 0.88
C VAL A 243 20.99 1.95 1.32
N ALA A 244 20.96 0.71 0.87
CA ALA A 244 22.07 -0.23 1.00
C ALA A 244 23.01 -0.08 -0.19
N VAL A 245 24.31 0.08 0.08
CA VAL A 245 25.34 0.26 -0.93
C VAL A 245 26.20 -0.99 -1.03
N VAL A 246 26.40 -1.48 -2.25
CA VAL A 246 27.28 -2.59 -2.54
C VAL A 246 28.28 -2.17 -3.59
N ASN A 247 29.56 -2.27 -3.26
CA ASN A 247 30.60 -2.16 -4.28
C ASN A 247 30.65 -3.48 -5.05
N GLY A 248 30.23 -3.42 -6.31
CA GLY A 248 30.46 -4.48 -7.27
C GLY A 248 31.95 -4.72 -7.48
N ALA A 249 32.27 -5.80 -8.17
CA ALA A 249 33.66 -6.16 -8.41
C ALA A 249 34.38 -5.04 -9.18
N ALA A 250 35.59 -4.70 -8.72
CA ALA A 250 36.42 -3.69 -9.37
C ALA A 250 36.76 -4.13 -10.79
N LEU A 251 36.77 -3.18 -11.74
CA LEU A 251 37.26 -3.43 -13.09
C LEU A 251 38.76 -3.73 -13.02
N VAL A 252 39.15 -4.91 -13.49
CA VAL A 252 40.56 -5.35 -13.54
C VAL A 252 41.16 -5.14 -14.92
N SER A 253 40.37 -5.34 -15.98
CA SER A 253 40.85 -5.08 -17.34
C SER A 253 39.74 -4.65 -18.28
N ARG A 254 40.11 -3.83 -19.26
CA ARG A 254 39.29 -3.43 -20.40
C ARG A 254 40.03 -3.77 -21.68
N ALA A 255 39.40 -4.50 -22.58
CA ALA A 255 39.93 -4.88 -23.89
C ALA A 255 38.95 -4.51 -25.00
N TRP A 256 39.49 -4.25 -26.19
CA TRP A 256 38.72 -3.89 -27.38
C TRP A 256 38.98 -4.91 -28.47
N TYR A 257 37.95 -5.31 -29.19
CA TYR A 257 38.07 -6.21 -30.35
C TYR A 257 37.37 -5.60 -31.55
N ASN A 258 37.93 -5.80 -32.75
CA ASN A 258 37.24 -5.45 -34.00
C ASN A 258 36.18 -6.51 -34.38
N GLU A 259 35.43 -6.27 -35.44
CA GLU A 259 34.40 -7.20 -35.94
C GLU A 259 34.94 -8.58 -36.34
N MET A 260 36.25 -8.69 -36.61
CA MET A 260 36.95 -9.94 -36.92
C MET A 260 37.47 -10.67 -35.67
N GLY A 261 37.19 -10.15 -34.46
CA GLY A 261 37.63 -10.74 -33.19
C GLY A 261 39.11 -10.50 -32.85
N GLN A 262 39.80 -9.60 -33.56
CA GLN A 262 41.20 -9.25 -33.26
C GLN A 262 41.25 -8.24 -32.11
N ARG A 263 42.09 -8.51 -31.10
CA ARG A 263 42.32 -7.61 -29.96
C ARG A 263 43.07 -6.35 -30.39
N LEU A 264 42.56 -5.19 -29.98
CA LEU A 264 43.14 -3.88 -30.24
C LEU A 264 43.83 -3.35 -28.97
N GLY A 265 44.93 -2.61 -29.15
CA GLY A 265 45.62 -1.93 -28.04
C GLY A 265 44.89 -0.69 -27.52
N ALA A 266 44.03 -0.09 -28.34
CA ALA A 266 43.19 1.06 -28.04
C ALA A 266 41.94 1.03 -28.95
N PRO A 267 40.84 1.68 -28.56
CA PRO A 267 39.66 1.75 -29.40
C PRO A 267 39.96 2.64 -30.63
N ARG A 268 39.37 2.28 -31.78
CA ARG A 268 39.53 2.96 -33.08
C ARG A 268 38.15 3.22 -33.71
N PRO A 269 38.03 4.20 -34.63
CA PRO A 269 36.76 4.45 -35.33
C PRO A 269 36.18 3.18 -35.97
N GLY A 270 34.89 2.95 -35.78
CA GLY A 270 34.19 1.76 -36.24
C GLY A 270 33.43 1.01 -35.14
N PHE A 271 32.89 -0.16 -35.50
CA PHE A 271 32.26 -1.08 -34.55
C PHE A 271 33.32 -1.84 -33.78
N LEU A 272 33.22 -1.76 -32.46
CA LEU A 272 34.09 -2.43 -31.51
C LEU A 272 33.27 -3.29 -30.57
N LEU A 273 33.88 -4.36 -30.06
CA LEU A 273 33.43 -5.06 -28.88
C LEU A 273 34.30 -4.63 -27.70
N GLU A 274 33.72 -3.90 -26.75
CA GLU A 274 34.36 -3.66 -25.45
C GLU A 274 34.13 -4.89 -24.58
N VAL A 275 35.20 -5.44 -24.02
CA VAL A 275 35.15 -6.54 -23.06
C VAL A 275 35.80 -6.08 -21.76
N ASN A 276 35.02 -6.07 -20.69
CA ASN A 276 35.45 -5.70 -19.36
C ASN A 276 35.56 -6.95 -18.48
N THR A 277 36.67 -7.12 -17.77
CA THR A 277 36.90 -8.19 -16.80
C THR A 277 36.98 -7.61 -15.41
N TYR A 278 36.31 -8.24 -14.45
CA TYR A 278 36.19 -7.77 -13.08
C TYR A 278 36.94 -8.67 -12.09
N ALA A 279 37.23 -8.15 -10.90
CA ALA A 279 38.05 -8.82 -9.88
C ALA A 279 37.45 -10.13 -9.37
N ASN A 280 36.14 -10.32 -9.54
CA ASN A 280 35.44 -11.56 -9.23
C ASN A 280 35.40 -12.57 -10.41
N GLY A 281 36.15 -12.31 -11.49
CA GLY A 281 36.17 -13.13 -12.70
C GLY A 281 34.99 -12.92 -13.65
N ALA A 282 34.04 -12.03 -13.34
CA ALA A 282 32.95 -11.71 -14.26
C ALA A 282 33.50 -11.03 -15.53
N VAL A 283 32.89 -11.35 -16.66
CA VAL A 283 33.18 -10.74 -17.96
C VAL A 283 31.90 -10.14 -18.52
N GLU A 284 31.95 -8.86 -18.87
CA GLU A 284 30.86 -8.18 -19.57
C GLU A 284 31.36 -7.72 -20.94
N SER A 285 30.53 -7.86 -21.96
CA SER A 285 30.84 -7.35 -23.30
C SER A 285 29.72 -6.48 -23.86
N ARG A 286 30.05 -5.36 -24.48
CA ARG A 286 29.09 -4.52 -25.19
C ARG A 286 29.60 -4.12 -26.58
N LYS A 287 28.69 -4.06 -27.54
CA LYS A 287 28.98 -3.47 -28.85
C LYS A 287 29.00 -1.95 -28.70
N TYR A 288 30.03 -1.32 -29.25
CA TYR A 288 30.33 0.08 -29.11
C TYR A 288 30.70 0.65 -30.49
N TRP A 289 30.08 1.74 -30.90
CA TRP A 289 30.49 2.48 -32.09
C TRP A 289 31.34 3.67 -31.66
N GLN A 290 32.57 3.77 -32.17
CA GLN A 290 33.42 4.93 -31.98
C GLN A 290 33.45 5.77 -33.27
N GLN A 291 33.19 7.08 -33.13
CA GLN A 291 33.37 8.04 -34.22
C GLN A 291 34.85 8.39 -34.40
#